data_AF-A0A150FXP9-F1
#
_entry.id   AF-A0A150FXP9-F1
#
_cell.length_a   1.000
_cell.length_b   1.000
_cell.length_c   1.000
_cell.angle_alpha   90.00
_cell.angle_beta   90.00
_cell.angle_gamma   90.00
#
_symmetry.space_group_name_H-M   'P 1'
#
loop_
_entity.id
_entity.type
_entity.pdbx_description
1 polymer ?
#
loop_
_entity_poly.entity_id
_entity_poly.type
_entity_poly.pdbx_seq_one_letter_code
_entity_poly.pdbx_strand_id
1 'polypeptide(L)'
;MPTHGSAATTPPPAEADRVTPVEIEVRLSQQMSLQRRIRVATHGSSAATPLAEADRVTLTFPSGGQTLSISAPASTFKNASGVLKAVLEEPLPTPCVLALDDGSEDAAAWFAVVQMAELRAYPSALVTWDLMHLADKYDMPVVGAACWDYISRNKASLTLDAPLASPKNLLRAASLCSRYSSGNAPTPAGCPGVEEVLALALAPLSGMRGEGSSRGAAAPRDVAAKLRALVKDEHYTTTLSAAVQARVVAALLDAAVKHFPSQ
;
A
#
# COMPACT_ATOMS: atom_id res chain seq x y z
N MET A 1 -6.68 -60.04 29.85
CA MET A 1 -6.25 -59.45 28.57
C MET A 1 -7.43 -58.75 27.92
N PRO A 2 -7.43 -57.40 27.86
CA PRO A 2 -8.27 -56.67 26.94
C PRO A 2 -7.41 -55.93 25.89
N THR A 3 -7.79 -56.09 24.64
CA THR A 3 -7.22 -55.43 23.45
C THR A 3 -7.66 -53.96 23.39
N HIS A 4 -6.72 -53.03 23.48
CA HIS A 4 -6.95 -51.62 23.17
C HIS A 4 -6.95 -51.42 21.65
N GLY A 5 -8.11 -51.06 21.10
CA GLY A 5 -8.27 -50.61 19.72
C GLY A 5 -7.81 -49.15 19.58
N SER A 6 -6.81 -48.92 18.74
CA SER A 6 -6.26 -47.61 18.43
C SER A 6 -7.09 -46.96 17.31
N ALA A 7 -7.84 -45.90 17.63
CA ALA A 7 -8.59 -45.13 16.63
C ALA A 7 -7.64 -44.16 15.91
N ALA A 8 -7.56 -44.28 14.59
CA ALA A 8 -6.81 -43.37 13.73
C ALA A 8 -7.56 -42.04 13.57
N THR A 9 -7.01 -40.97 14.13
CA THR A 9 -7.50 -39.59 13.93
C THR A 9 -7.10 -39.12 12.53
N THR A 10 -8.08 -39.00 11.64
CA THR A 10 -7.92 -38.41 10.30
C THR A 10 -7.75 -36.89 10.44
N PRO A 11 -6.69 -36.28 9.86
CA PRO A 11 -6.54 -34.82 9.88
C PRO A 11 -7.57 -34.15 8.95
N PRO A 12 -8.09 -32.97 9.31
CA PRO A 12 -9.04 -32.24 8.49
C PRO A 12 -8.38 -31.75 7.19
N PRO A 13 -9.14 -31.66 6.09
CA PRO A 13 -8.64 -31.18 4.81
C PRO A 13 -8.22 -29.70 4.91
N ALA A 14 -7.06 -29.38 4.36
CA ALA A 14 -6.56 -28.01 4.25
C ALA A 14 -7.58 -27.15 3.49
N GLU A 15 -8.10 -26.12 4.15
CA GLU A 15 -8.90 -25.08 3.52
C GLU A 15 -8.03 -24.36 2.49
N ALA A 16 -8.26 -24.70 1.22
CA ALA A 16 -7.73 -23.95 0.10
C ALA A 16 -8.31 -22.53 0.14
N ASP A 17 -7.41 -21.56 0.14
CA ASP A 17 -7.62 -20.12 0.09
C ASP A 17 -8.71 -19.75 -0.94
N ARG A 18 -9.94 -19.57 -0.46
CA ARG A 18 -11.08 -19.17 -1.31
C ARG A 18 -10.98 -17.68 -1.55
N VAL A 19 -10.29 -17.31 -2.63
CA VAL A 19 -10.34 -15.95 -3.19
C VAL A 19 -11.81 -15.57 -3.38
N THR A 20 -12.23 -14.50 -2.71
CA THR A 20 -13.64 -14.12 -2.68
C THR A 20 -14.05 -13.47 -4.00
N PRO A 21 -15.31 -13.65 -4.46
CA PRO A 21 -15.80 -13.05 -5.72
C PRO A 21 -15.60 -11.53 -5.80
N VAL A 22 -15.66 -10.84 -4.66
CA VAL A 22 -15.46 -9.39 -4.56
C VAL A 22 -14.03 -8.99 -4.90
N GLU A 23 -13.04 -9.80 -4.53
CA GLU A 23 -11.64 -9.53 -4.78
C GLU A 23 -11.29 -9.69 -6.28
N ILE A 24 -11.97 -10.62 -6.96
CA ILE A 24 -11.87 -10.81 -8.41
C ILE A 24 -12.46 -9.60 -9.16
N GLU A 25 -13.61 -9.10 -8.71
CA GLU A 25 -14.30 -7.96 -9.33
C GLU A 25 -13.54 -6.64 -9.15
N VAL A 26 -12.89 -6.44 -8.00
CA VAL A 26 -11.99 -5.31 -7.75
C VAL A 26 -10.75 -5.38 -8.65
N ARG A 27 -10.13 -6.57 -8.78
CA ARG A 27 -8.97 -6.76 -9.67
C ARG A 27 -9.34 -6.53 -11.14
N LEU A 28 -10.49 -7.04 -11.60
CA LEU A 28 -10.98 -6.83 -12.96
C LEU A 28 -11.34 -5.36 -13.22
N SER A 29 -11.94 -4.66 -12.25
CA SER A 29 -12.25 -3.23 -12.39
C SER A 29 -10.98 -2.37 -12.41
N GLN A 30 -9.95 -2.70 -11.63
CA GLN A 30 -8.64 -2.05 -11.69
C GLN A 30 -7.97 -2.30 -13.04
N GLN A 31 -7.95 -3.55 -13.52
CA GLN A 31 -7.40 -3.92 -14.82
C GLN A 31 -8.13 -3.22 -15.98
N MET A 32 -9.47 -3.19 -15.97
CA MET A 32 -10.28 -2.51 -16.99
C MET A 32 -10.15 -0.99 -16.93
N SER A 33 -9.99 -0.41 -15.73
CA SER A 33 -9.71 1.01 -15.57
C SER A 33 -8.32 1.37 -16.09
N LEU A 34 -7.33 0.49 -15.96
CA LEU A 34 -6.00 0.68 -16.52
C LEU A 34 -6.01 0.52 -18.05
N GLN A 35 -6.70 -0.49 -18.58
CA GLN A 35 -6.85 -0.68 -20.03
C GLN A 35 -7.59 0.47 -20.74
N ARG A 36 -8.59 1.09 -20.10
CA ARG A 36 -9.28 2.27 -20.64
C ARG A 36 -8.46 3.57 -20.59
N ARG A 37 -7.36 3.61 -19.84
CA ARG A 37 -6.56 4.82 -19.57
C ARG A 37 -5.23 4.84 -20.34
N ILE A 38 -5.07 4.01 -21.38
CA ILE A 38 -3.93 4.10 -22.28
C ILE A 38 -4.33 4.96 -23.47
N ARG A 39 -3.89 6.21 -23.51
CA ARG A 39 -4.07 7.09 -24.68
C ARG A 39 -2.86 7.09 -25.60
N VAL A 40 -3.16 7.23 -26.88
CA VAL A 40 -2.22 7.28 -28.01
C VAL A 40 -1.41 8.58 -27.94
N ALA A 41 -0.10 8.49 -27.73
CA ALA A 41 0.82 9.59 -27.95
C ALA A 41 1.34 9.53 -29.40
N THR A 42 0.75 10.32 -30.29
CA THR A 42 1.21 10.51 -31.67
C THR A 42 2.25 11.63 -31.72
N HIS A 43 3.55 11.31 -31.57
CA HIS A 43 4.62 12.10 -32.18
C HIS A 43 5.76 11.19 -32.64
N GLY A 44 6.01 11.22 -33.94
CA GLY A 44 7.03 10.41 -34.60
C GLY A 44 8.42 11.03 -34.51
N SER A 45 9.41 10.17 -34.27
CA SER A 45 10.76 10.32 -34.84
C SER A 45 11.40 8.94 -34.86
N SER A 46 11.55 8.40 -36.07
CA SER A 46 12.12 7.07 -36.33
C SER A 46 13.62 7.22 -36.53
N ALA A 47 14.41 6.85 -35.53
CA ALA A 47 15.82 6.53 -35.69
C ALA A 47 16.01 5.05 -35.37
N ALA A 48 16.60 4.30 -36.31
CA ALA A 48 16.82 2.87 -36.18
C ALA A 48 17.77 2.59 -35.00
N THR A 49 17.27 1.89 -33.98
CA THR A 49 18.02 1.52 -32.78
C THR A 49 18.59 0.11 -32.86
N PRO A 50 19.79 -0.15 -32.29
CA PRO A 50 20.47 -1.43 -32.43
C PRO A 50 19.75 -2.55 -31.67
N LEU A 51 19.90 -3.78 -32.17
CA LEU A 51 19.22 -5.02 -31.76
C LEU A 51 19.26 -5.35 -30.25
N ALA A 52 20.11 -4.70 -29.46
CA ALA A 52 20.19 -4.84 -28.00
C ALA A 52 19.14 -4.02 -27.23
N GLU A 53 18.45 -3.07 -27.88
CA GLU A 53 17.40 -2.25 -27.29
C GLU A 53 15.99 -2.84 -27.42
N ALA A 54 15.85 -3.99 -28.08
CA ALA A 54 14.54 -4.58 -28.41
C ALA A 54 13.66 -4.95 -27.21
N ASP A 55 14.22 -5.01 -25.99
CA ASP A 55 13.49 -5.34 -24.76
C ASP A 55 13.41 -4.17 -23.75
N ARG A 56 13.75 -2.94 -24.16
CA ARG A 56 13.61 -1.77 -23.28
C ARG A 56 12.21 -1.18 -23.39
N VAL A 57 11.62 -0.86 -22.25
CA VAL A 57 10.36 -0.11 -22.16
C VAL A 57 10.68 1.29 -21.66
N THR A 58 10.06 2.29 -22.28
CA THR A 58 10.15 3.69 -21.87
C THR A 58 8.82 4.11 -21.23
N LEU A 59 8.87 4.46 -19.96
CA LEU A 59 7.77 5.14 -19.27
C LEU A 59 7.81 6.62 -19.61
N THR A 60 6.68 7.19 -20.02
CA THR A 60 6.58 8.62 -20.34
C THR A 60 5.63 9.34 -19.39
N PHE A 61 6.07 10.52 -18.94
CA PHE A 61 5.38 11.35 -17.95
C PHE A 61 5.02 12.71 -18.52
N PRO A 62 3.75 13.12 -18.50
CA PRO A 62 3.38 14.49 -18.83
C PRO A 62 3.77 15.42 -17.66
N SER A 63 4.77 16.30 -17.87
CA SER A 63 5.24 17.24 -16.83
C SER A 63 5.39 18.66 -17.39
N GLY A 64 4.42 19.54 -17.11
CA GLY A 64 4.56 20.98 -17.38
C GLY A 64 4.85 21.33 -18.85
N GLY A 65 4.32 20.56 -19.80
CA GLY A 65 4.57 20.74 -21.24
C GLY A 65 5.81 20.02 -21.78
N GLN A 66 6.59 19.36 -20.92
CA GLN A 66 7.69 18.47 -21.30
C GLN A 66 7.33 17.02 -20.97
N THR A 67 7.80 16.08 -21.80
CA THR A 67 7.66 14.65 -21.52
C THR A 67 8.95 14.16 -20.87
N LEU A 68 8.90 13.83 -19.57
CA LEU A 68 10.01 13.12 -18.94
C LEU A 68 9.90 11.64 -19.33
N SER A 69 11.03 10.96 -19.43
CA SER A 69 11.08 9.56 -19.87
C SER A 69 12.07 8.75 -19.03
N ILE A 70 11.66 7.54 -18.64
CA ILE A 70 12.52 6.59 -17.92
C ILE A 70 12.53 5.30 -18.73
N SER A 71 13.73 4.89 -19.18
CA SER A 71 13.90 3.67 -19.97
C SER A 71 14.63 2.62 -19.14
N ALA A 72 14.06 1.41 -19.05
CA ALA A 72 14.66 0.25 -18.41
C ALA A 72 14.27 -1.04 -19.15
N PRO A 73 14.96 -2.18 -18.93
CA PRO A 73 14.51 -3.46 -19.44
C PRO A 73 13.07 -3.78 -19.02
N ALA A 74 12.27 -4.38 -19.91
CA ALA A 74 10.88 -4.75 -19.62
C ALA A 74 10.81 -5.65 -18.38
N SER A 75 11.76 -6.58 -18.24
CA SER A 75 11.89 -7.45 -17.08
C SER A 75 12.02 -6.69 -15.75
N THR A 76 12.68 -5.53 -15.72
CA THR A 76 12.78 -4.67 -14.53
C THR A 76 11.40 -4.23 -14.06
N PHE A 77 10.56 -3.71 -14.97
CA PHE A 77 9.20 -3.28 -14.64
C PHE A 77 8.29 -4.46 -14.27
N LYS A 78 8.36 -5.57 -15.02
CA LYS A 78 7.57 -6.78 -14.76
C LYS A 78 7.90 -7.41 -13.41
N ASN A 79 9.16 -7.38 -13.00
CA ASN A 79 9.59 -7.91 -11.70
C ASN A 79 9.24 -6.97 -10.55
N ALA A 80 9.26 -5.65 -10.79
CA ALA A 80 8.96 -4.65 -9.77
C ALA A 80 7.46 -4.57 -9.44
N SER A 81 6.58 -4.82 -10.41
CA SER A 81 5.14 -4.56 -10.31
C SER A 81 4.30 -5.67 -10.95
N GLY A 82 3.34 -6.20 -10.18
CA GLY A 82 2.35 -7.15 -10.70
C GLY A 82 1.43 -6.51 -11.75
N VAL A 83 1.09 -5.23 -11.56
CA VAL A 83 0.28 -4.45 -12.50
C VAL A 83 1.00 -4.24 -13.83
N LEU A 84 2.25 -3.76 -13.80
CA LEU A 84 3.04 -3.56 -15.02
C LEU A 84 3.35 -4.88 -15.71
N LYS A 85 3.49 -5.97 -14.96
CA LYS A 85 3.61 -7.31 -15.54
C LYS A 85 2.44 -7.62 -16.44
N ALA A 86 1.21 -7.47 -15.95
CA ALA A 86 0.01 -7.71 -16.74
C ALA A 86 -0.11 -6.77 -17.93
N VAL A 87 0.21 -5.48 -17.74
CA VAL A 87 0.14 -4.47 -18.82
C VAL A 87 1.17 -4.75 -19.93
N LEU A 88 2.38 -5.16 -19.58
CA LEU A 88 3.48 -5.43 -20.52
C LEU A 88 3.45 -6.86 -21.11
N GLU A 89 2.45 -7.67 -20.75
CA GLU A 89 2.12 -8.93 -21.43
C GLU A 89 1.17 -8.68 -22.62
N GLU A 90 0.47 -7.54 -22.64
CA GLU A 90 -0.40 -7.12 -23.73
C GLU A 90 0.37 -6.26 -24.77
N PRO A 91 -0.04 -6.27 -26.05
CA PRO A 91 0.54 -5.38 -27.05
C PRO A 91 0.29 -3.90 -26.71
N LEU A 92 1.37 -3.14 -26.57
CA LEU A 92 1.30 -1.70 -26.34
C LEU A 92 0.86 -0.96 -27.63
N PRO A 93 0.05 0.12 -27.52
CA PRO A 93 -0.35 0.92 -28.69
C PRO A 93 0.83 1.52 -29.45
N THR A 94 1.86 1.94 -28.72
CA THR A 94 3.15 2.37 -29.26
C THR A 94 4.21 1.35 -28.81
N PRO A 95 4.96 0.73 -29.74
CA PRO A 95 5.99 -0.23 -29.39
C PRO A 95 6.95 0.36 -28.34
N CYS A 96 7.18 -0.41 -27.27
CA CYS A 96 8.13 -0.07 -26.21
C CYS A 96 7.85 1.21 -25.41
N VAL A 97 6.67 1.84 -25.54
CA VAL A 97 6.33 3.07 -24.83
C VAL A 97 5.05 2.88 -24.01
N LEU A 98 5.15 3.13 -22.71
CA LEU A 98 4.01 3.13 -21.78
C LEU A 98 3.81 4.55 -21.23
N ALA A 99 2.73 5.20 -21.66
CA ALA A 99 2.36 6.53 -21.18
C ALA A 99 1.58 6.43 -19.86
N LEU A 100 1.98 7.24 -18.87
CA LEU A 100 1.33 7.31 -17.57
C LEU A 100 0.41 8.54 -17.52
N ASP A 101 -0.86 8.31 -17.24
CA ASP A 101 -1.97 9.12 -17.78
C ASP A 101 -2.38 10.32 -16.90
N ASP A 102 -1.93 10.43 -15.65
CA ASP A 102 -2.51 11.38 -14.69
C ASP A 102 -1.60 12.53 -14.24
N GLY A 103 -0.33 12.56 -14.66
CA GLY A 103 0.63 13.61 -14.23
C GLY A 103 0.79 13.76 -12.71
N SER A 104 0.15 12.88 -11.94
CA SER A 104 0.21 12.82 -10.48
C SER A 104 1.41 12.02 -10.02
N GLU A 105 1.99 11.26 -10.93
CA GLU A 105 3.14 10.40 -10.69
C GLU A 105 4.44 11.17 -10.91
N ASP A 106 5.23 11.22 -9.84
CA ASP A 106 6.55 11.83 -9.86
C ASP A 106 7.56 10.93 -10.59
N ALA A 107 8.22 11.48 -11.60
CA ALA A 107 9.29 10.79 -12.33
C ALA A 107 10.43 10.38 -11.38
N ALA A 108 10.71 11.15 -10.31
CA ALA A 108 11.75 10.78 -9.35
C ALA A 108 11.37 9.52 -8.55
N ALA A 109 10.08 9.33 -8.23
CA ALA A 109 9.60 8.11 -7.59
C ALA A 109 9.78 6.88 -8.51
N TRP A 110 9.45 7.01 -9.78
CA TRP A 110 9.69 5.93 -10.75
C TRP A 110 11.16 5.62 -10.99
N PHE A 111 12.02 6.65 -10.96
CA PHE A 111 13.46 6.45 -11.02
C PHE A 111 13.97 5.66 -9.81
N ALA A 112 13.41 5.90 -8.62
CA ALA A 112 13.71 5.10 -7.43
C ALA A 112 13.25 3.64 -7.59
N VAL A 113 12.06 3.39 -8.17
CA VAL A 113 11.58 2.02 -8.47
C VAL A 113 12.56 1.28 -9.38
N VAL A 114 12.96 1.91 -10.49
CA VAL A 114 13.91 1.30 -11.44
C VAL A 114 15.24 1.00 -10.76
N GLN A 115 15.80 1.95 -10.02
CA GLN A 115 17.04 1.72 -9.27
C GLN A 115 16.93 0.58 -8.26
N MET A 116 15.84 0.50 -7.49
CA MET A 116 15.63 -0.58 -6.52
C MET A 116 15.53 -1.94 -7.21
N ALA A 117 14.83 -2.00 -8.35
CA ALA A 117 14.67 -3.21 -9.13
C ALA A 117 15.98 -3.67 -9.80
N GLU A 118 16.78 -2.74 -10.32
CA GLU A 118 18.06 -3.04 -10.99
C GLU A 118 19.17 -3.40 -9.99
N LEU A 119 19.32 -2.62 -8.92
CA LEU A 119 20.36 -2.85 -7.90
C LEU A 119 20.09 -4.09 -7.04
N ARG A 120 18.83 -4.57 -7.03
CA ARG A 120 18.35 -5.56 -6.06
C ARG A 120 18.67 -5.16 -4.63
N ALA A 121 18.71 -3.85 -4.38
CA ALA A 121 19.14 -3.24 -3.14
C ALA A 121 18.14 -2.18 -2.71
N TYR A 122 18.09 -1.93 -1.40
CA TYR A 122 17.11 -1.05 -0.76
C TYR A 122 17.78 0.19 -0.17
N PRO A 123 18.16 1.18 -1.01
CA PRO A 123 18.67 2.44 -0.49
C PRO A 123 17.53 3.21 0.20
N SER A 124 17.53 3.23 1.54
CA SER A 124 16.53 3.95 2.33
C SER A 124 16.45 5.44 1.99
N ALA A 125 17.53 6.01 1.45
CA ALA A 125 17.59 7.39 0.97
C ALA A 125 16.70 7.67 -0.25
N LEU A 126 16.31 6.65 -1.02
CA LEU A 126 15.40 6.79 -2.16
C LEU A 126 13.93 6.68 -1.77
N VAL A 127 13.63 6.26 -0.54
CA VAL A 127 12.24 6.07 -0.11
C VAL A 127 11.63 7.42 0.27
N THR A 128 10.69 7.87 -0.56
CA THR A 128 9.87 9.06 -0.31
C THR A 128 8.43 8.65 -0.02
N TRP A 129 7.62 9.59 0.46
CA TRP A 129 6.18 9.34 0.64
C TRP A 129 5.49 9.07 -0.70
N ASP A 130 5.86 9.78 -1.77
CA ASP A 130 5.30 9.59 -3.11
C ASP A 130 5.60 8.19 -3.67
N LEU A 131 6.79 7.65 -3.37
CA LEU A 131 7.14 6.27 -3.71
C LEU A 131 6.20 5.24 -3.06
N MET A 132 5.68 5.52 -1.85
CA MET A 132 4.75 4.61 -1.19
C MET A 132 3.39 4.57 -1.88
N HIS A 133 2.90 5.74 -2.31
CA HIS A 133 1.67 5.81 -3.10
C HIS A 133 1.83 5.04 -4.41
N LEU A 134 2.99 5.20 -5.06
CA LEU A 134 3.32 4.48 -6.28
C LEU A 134 3.36 2.96 -6.06
N ALA A 135 4.01 2.51 -5.00
CA ALA A 135 4.11 1.10 -4.67
C ALA A 135 2.73 0.45 -4.46
N ASP A 136 1.83 1.14 -3.75
CA ASP A 136 0.44 0.67 -3.52
C ASP A 136 -0.37 0.65 -4.82
N LYS A 137 -0.26 1.69 -5.65
CA LYS A 137 -1.00 1.81 -6.92
C LYS A 137 -0.64 0.71 -7.91
N TYR A 138 0.63 0.33 -7.97
CA TYR A 138 1.15 -0.60 -8.96
C TYR A 138 1.45 -2.00 -8.40
N ASP A 139 1.05 -2.30 -7.16
CA ASP A 139 1.33 -3.58 -6.50
C ASP A 139 2.81 -3.98 -6.60
N MET A 140 3.66 -3.16 -5.96
CA MET A 140 5.11 -3.32 -5.99
C MET A 140 5.64 -3.88 -4.67
N PRO A 141 5.61 -5.20 -4.42
CA PRO A 141 5.92 -5.79 -3.11
C PRO A 141 7.35 -5.48 -2.63
N VAL A 142 8.31 -5.48 -3.54
CA VAL A 142 9.73 -5.18 -3.25
C VAL A 142 9.90 -3.74 -2.77
N VAL A 143 9.26 -2.78 -3.44
CA VAL A 143 9.28 -1.36 -3.07
C VAL A 143 8.47 -1.15 -1.79
N GLY A 144 7.34 -1.84 -1.65
CA GLY A 144 6.49 -1.82 -0.46
C GLY A 144 7.21 -2.26 0.81
N ALA A 145 8.08 -3.28 0.74
CA ALA A 145 8.92 -3.70 1.85
C ALA A 145 9.91 -2.59 2.28
N ALA A 146 10.53 -1.89 1.33
CA ALA A 146 11.40 -0.74 1.63
C ALA A 146 10.60 0.45 2.23
N CYS A 147 9.39 0.67 1.73
CA CYS A 147 8.46 1.66 2.27
C CYS A 147 8.07 1.34 3.72
N TRP A 148 7.82 0.06 4.02
CA TRP A 148 7.54 -0.39 5.38
C TRP A 148 8.72 -0.12 6.33
N ASP A 149 9.95 -0.46 5.94
CA ASP A 149 11.14 -0.17 6.75
C ASP A 149 11.26 1.35 7.01
N TYR A 150 11.04 2.18 6.00
CA TYR A 150 11.05 3.63 6.16
C TYR A 150 9.98 4.12 7.13
N ILE A 151 8.72 3.66 7.02
CA ILE A 151 7.66 4.03 7.97
C ILE A 151 8.07 3.62 9.39
N SER A 152 8.67 2.43 9.53
CA SER A 152 9.04 1.88 10.82
C SER A 152 10.09 2.75 11.56
N ARG A 153 10.97 3.43 10.81
CA ARG A 153 11.97 4.36 11.33
C ARG A 153 11.42 5.76 11.59
N ASN A 154 10.31 6.12 10.94
CA ASN A 154 9.73 7.46 10.96
C ASN A 154 8.38 7.53 11.70
N LYS A 155 8.08 6.57 12.58
CA LYS A 155 6.82 6.47 13.34
C LYS A 155 6.40 7.76 14.05
N ALA A 156 7.37 8.49 14.60
CA ALA A 156 7.12 9.75 15.32
C ALA A 156 6.55 10.86 14.43
N SER A 157 6.69 10.74 13.10
CA SER A 157 6.14 11.70 12.14
C SER A 157 4.71 11.39 11.68
N LEU A 158 4.16 10.23 12.07
CA LEU A 158 2.81 9.81 11.69
C LEU A 158 1.78 10.52 12.56
N THR A 159 0.73 11.06 11.94
CA THR A 159 -0.34 11.78 12.66
C THR A 159 -1.72 11.43 12.12
N LEU A 160 -2.76 11.66 12.92
CA LEU A 160 -4.15 11.62 12.45
C LEU A 160 -4.57 12.91 11.73
N ASP A 161 -3.75 13.96 11.79
CA ASP A 161 -4.04 15.29 11.24
C ASP A 161 -3.68 15.41 9.76
N ALA A 162 -2.80 14.54 9.26
CA ALA A 162 -2.49 14.50 7.84
C ALA A 162 -3.72 14.06 7.02
N PRO A 163 -3.93 14.58 5.79
CA PRO A 163 -4.98 14.11 4.90
C PRO A 163 -4.92 12.60 4.68
N LEU A 164 -6.05 11.93 4.50
CA LEU A 164 -6.10 10.46 4.36
C LEU A 164 -5.27 9.95 3.16
N ALA A 165 -5.22 10.74 2.09
CA ALA A 165 -4.39 10.48 0.91
C ALA A 165 -2.88 10.52 1.22
N SER A 166 -2.47 11.21 2.30
CA SER A 166 -1.07 11.32 2.67
C SER A 166 -0.57 10.04 3.34
N PRO A 167 0.59 9.51 2.92
CA PRO A 167 1.27 8.43 3.62
C PRO A 167 1.69 8.76 5.07
N LYS A 168 1.74 10.04 5.44
CA LYS A 168 1.95 10.49 6.84
C LYS A 168 0.72 10.29 7.72
N ASN A 169 -0.45 10.06 7.13
CA ASN A 169 -1.64 9.73 7.89
C ASN A 169 -1.47 8.36 8.53
N LEU A 170 -1.63 8.30 9.85
CA LEU A 170 -1.39 7.10 10.64
C LEU A 170 -2.27 5.91 10.20
N LEU A 171 -3.52 6.15 9.80
CA LEU A 171 -4.43 5.09 9.34
C LEU A 171 -3.98 4.53 7.98
N ARG A 172 -3.53 5.42 7.08
CA ARG A 172 -2.98 5.04 5.77
C ARG A 172 -1.68 4.23 5.96
N ALA A 173 -0.77 4.72 6.78
CA ALA A 173 0.48 4.03 7.12
C ALA A 173 0.22 2.63 7.71
N ALA A 174 -0.74 2.49 8.64
CA ALA A 174 -1.14 1.21 9.20
C ALA A 174 -1.70 0.26 8.13
N SER A 175 -2.53 0.78 7.22
CA SER A 175 -3.10 0.00 6.12
C SER A 175 -2.03 -0.51 5.15
N LEU A 176 -1.06 0.36 4.80
CA LEU A 176 0.08 -0.03 3.97
C LEU A 176 0.93 -1.09 4.68
N CYS A 177 1.17 -0.93 5.99
CA CYS A 177 1.92 -1.90 6.77
C CYS A 177 1.26 -3.27 6.76
N SER A 178 -0.05 -3.35 7.01
CA SER A 178 -0.78 -4.62 6.97
C SER A 178 -0.69 -5.34 5.62
N ARG A 179 -0.60 -4.60 4.50
CA ARG A 179 -0.45 -5.20 3.17
C ARG A 179 0.94 -5.80 2.99
N TYR A 180 1.98 -5.02 3.27
CA TYR A 180 3.36 -5.42 2.99
C TYR A 180 4.02 -6.28 4.09
N SER A 181 3.47 -6.30 5.31
CA SER A 181 3.96 -7.18 6.39
C SER A 181 3.38 -8.59 6.34
N SER A 182 2.44 -8.87 5.43
CA SER A 182 1.76 -10.17 5.33
C SER A 182 2.59 -11.26 4.62
N GLY A 183 3.73 -10.91 4.02
CA GLY A 183 4.71 -11.91 3.60
C GLY A 183 5.30 -12.57 4.85
N ASN A 184 5.26 -13.91 4.94
CA ASN A 184 5.74 -14.77 6.04
C ASN A 184 7.19 -14.54 6.55
N ALA A 185 7.84 -13.44 6.20
CA ALA A 185 9.07 -13.00 6.83
C ALA A 185 8.81 -12.68 8.30
N PRO A 186 9.51 -13.33 9.25
CA PRO A 186 9.38 -13.01 10.66
C PRO A 186 9.70 -11.53 10.87
N THR A 187 8.73 -10.79 11.38
CA THR A 187 8.94 -9.41 11.83
C THR A 187 10.12 -9.43 12.80
N PRO A 188 11.20 -8.66 12.56
CA PRO A 188 12.32 -8.65 13.48
C PRO A 188 11.82 -8.25 14.87
N ALA A 189 12.03 -9.15 15.84
CA ALA A 189 11.57 -8.98 17.20
C ALA A 189 12.10 -7.67 17.79
N GLY A 190 11.22 -6.84 18.33
CA GLY A 190 11.59 -5.62 19.08
C GLY A 190 11.35 -4.28 18.39
N CYS A 191 10.78 -4.23 17.18
CA CYS A 191 10.34 -2.96 16.61
C CYS A 191 8.83 -2.77 16.82
N PRO A 192 8.38 -1.81 17.66
CA PRO A 192 6.95 -1.58 17.93
C PRO A 192 6.26 -1.24 16.61
N GLY A 193 5.41 -2.12 16.08
CA GLY A 193 4.86 -1.97 14.73
C GLY A 193 4.07 -0.66 14.58
N VAL A 194 3.75 -0.26 13.34
CA VAL A 194 2.78 0.83 13.12
C VAL A 194 1.44 0.53 13.80
N GLU A 195 1.14 -0.75 13.99
CA GLU A 195 0.06 -1.26 14.82
C GLU A 195 0.08 -0.76 16.27
N GLU A 196 1.26 -0.65 16.89
CA GLU A 196 1.41 -0.14 18.25
C GLU A 196 1.20 1.37 18.29
N VAL A 197 1.71 2.10 17.29
CA VAL A 197 1.48 3.54 17.14
C VAL A 197 -0.02 3.82 16.94
N LEU A 198 -0.69 3.00 16.13
CA LEU A 198 -2.14 3.05 15.96
C LEU A 198 -2.87 2.75 17.27
N ALA A 199 -2.48 1.70 17.99
CA ALA A 199 -3.08 1.36 19.28
C ALA A 199 -2.93 2.51 20.30
N LEU A 200 -1.74 3.13 20.38
CA LEU A 200 -1.48 4.29 21.23
C LEU A 200 -2.31 5.51 20.82
N ALA A 201 -2.48 5.77 19.52
CA ALA A 201 -3.30 6.86 19.02
C ALA A 201 -4.80 6.66 19.30
N LEU A 202 -5.26 5.41 19.36
CA LEU A 202 -6.64 5.04 19.68
C LEU A 202 -6.89 4.84 21.18
N ALA A 203 -5.84 4.63 21.98
CA ALA A 203 -5.93 4.40 23.43
C ALA A 203 -6.77 5.44 24.20
N PRO A 204 -6.76 6.75 23.87
CA PRO A 204 -7.64 7.72 24.51
C PRO A 204 -9.13 7.39 24.39
N LEU A 205 -9.55 6.70 23.33
CA LEU A 205 -10.93 6.28 23.10
C LEU A 205 -11.28 4.98 23.84
N SER A 206 -10.29 4.10 23.97
CA SER A 206 -10.44 2.80 24.64
C SER A 206 -10.61 2.94 26.15
N GLY A 207 -10.44 4.12 26.74
CA GLY A 207 -10.53 4.32 28.19
C GLY A 207 -9.54 3.46 28.99
N MET A 208 -8.56 2.84 28.30
CA MET A 208 -7.39 2.23 28.91
C MET A 208 -6.59 3.37 29.50
N ARG A 209 -6.91 3.71 30.75
CA ARG A 209 -6.09 4.56 31.58
C ARG A 209 -4.82 3.76 31.84
N GLY A 210 -3.86 3.84 30.92
CA GLY A 210 -2.52 3.36 31.19
C GLY A 210 -2.06 4.08 32.45
N GLU A 211 -1.88 3.32 33.53
CA GLU A 211 -1.29 3.79 34.78
C GLU A 211 0.11 4.30 34.44
N GLY A 212 0.21 5.60 34.13
CA GLY A 212 1.48 6.23 33.73
C GLY A 212 1.44 7.15 32.51
N SER A 213 0.31 7.40 31.84
CA SER A 213 0.33 8.20 30.61
C SER A 213 0.48 9.72 30.85
N SER A 214 1.74 10.14 30.81
CA SER A 214 2.33 11.39 30.30
C SER A 214 1.42 12.58 29.95
N ARG A 215 1.76 13.75 30.52
CA ARG A 215 1.43 15.10 30.01
C ARG A 215 1.59 15.14 28.48
N GLY A 216 0.50 15.17 27.72
CA GLY A 216 0.53 15.32 26.26
C GLY A 216 -0.46 14.47 25.46
N ALA A 217 -1.20 13.55 26.11
CA ALA A 217 -2.25 12.80 25.42
C ALA A 217 -3.39 13.74 24.97
N ALA A 218 -3.72 13.70 23.67
CA ALA A 218 -4.86 14.44 23.12
C ALA A 218 -6.16 14.03 23.83
N ALA A 219 -7.08 14.99 24.04
CA ALA A 219 -8.33 14.68 24.71
C ALA A 219 -9.11 13.63 23.89
N PRO A 220 -9.76 12.63 24.53
CA PRO A 220 -10.54 11.61 23.82
C PRO A 220 -11.55 12.20 22.83
N ARG A 221 -12.14 13.36 23.16
CA ARG A 221 -13.06 14.08 22.28
C ARG A 221 -12.40 14.56 20.99
N ASP A 222 -11.16 15.04 21.06
CA ASP A 222 -10.41 15.54 19.89
C ASP A 222 -10.06 14.38 18.97
N VAL A 223 -9.59 13.26 19.53
CA VAL A 223 -9.30 12.04 18.77
C VAL A 223 -10.58 11.52 18.09
N ALA A 224 -11.70 11.45 18.82
CA ALA A 224 -12.97 11.02 18.25
C ALA A 224 -13.46 11.96 17.13
N ALA A 225 -13.30 13.28 17.29
CA ALA A 225 -13.66 14.25 16.27
C ALA A 225 -12.83 14.07 15.00
N LYS A 226 -11.51 13.89 15.12
CA LYS A 226 -10.60 13.62 14.00
C LYS A 226 -10.98 12.33 13.27
N LEU A 227 -11.18 11.23 14.00
CA LEU A 227 -11.58 9.95 13.39
C LEU A 227 -12.93 10.05 12.69
N ARG A 228 -13.92 10.73 13.28
CA ARG A 228 -15.22 10.95 12.61
C ARG A 228 -15.11 11.78 11.34
N ALA A 229 -14.20 12.75 11.30
CA ALA A 229 -13.93 13.51 10.08
C ALA A 229 -13.31 12.60 9.00
N LEU A 230 -12.31 11.79 9.36
CA LEU A 230 -11.69 10.83 8.45
C LEU A 230 -12.66 9.77 7.93
N VAL A 231 -13.56 9.25 8.77
CA VAL A 231 -14.58 8.26 8.36
C VAL A 231 -15.58 8.84 7.35
N LYS A 232 -15.77 10.17 7.33
CA LYS A 232 -16.63 10.86 6.36
C LYS A 232 -15.93 11.17 5.04
N ASP A 233 -14.62 10.93 4.96
CA ASP A 233 -13.87 11.08 3.71
C ASP A 233 -14.38 10.09 2.66
N GLU A 234 -14.61 10.57 1.43
CA GLU A 234 -15.18 9.76 0.34
C GLU A 234 -14.28 8.58 -0.04
N HIS A 235 -12.97 8.69 0.20
CA HIS A 235 -11.99 7.67 -0.11
C HIS A 235 -11.67 6.78 1.08
N TYR A 236 -12.38 6.90 2.21
CA TYR A 236 -12.09 6.15 3.43
C TYR A 236 -12.05 4.63 3.20
N THR A 237 -13.10 4.10 2.58
CA THR A 237 -13.28 2.64 2.41
C THR A 237 -12.34 2.04 1.36
N THR A 238 -11.92 2.84 0.37
CA THR A 238 -11.02 2.40 -0.70
C THR A 238 -9.55 2.56 -0.32
N THR A 239 -9.22 3.55 0.50
CA THR A 239 -7.85 3.90 0.89
C THR A 239 -7.34 3.07 2.06
N LEU A 240 -8.22 2.72 3.01
CA LEU A 240 -7.84 1.97 4.19
C LEU A 240 -8.13 0.48 4.06
N SER A 241 -7.32 -0.35 4.71
CA SER A 241 -7.61 -1.78 4.83
C SER A 241 -8.84 -2.02 5.71
N ALA A 242 -9.61 -3.07 5.42
CA ALA A 242 -10.77 -3.46 6.23
C ALA A 242 -10.42 -3.65 7.72
N ALA A 243 -9.24 -4.19 8.01
CA ALA A 243 -8.76 -4.37 9.38
C ALA A 243 -8.59 -3.04 10.13
N VAL A 244 -7.99 -2.02 9.48
CA VAL A 244 -7.85 -0.68 10.08
C VAL A 244 -9.22 -0.01 10.23
N GLN A 245 -10.11 -0.14 9.24
CA GLN A 245 -11.47 0.39 9.31
C GLN A 245 -12.24 -0.19 10.51
N ALA A 246 -12.21 -1.51 10.69
CA ALA A 246 -12.86 -2.20 11.80
C ALA A 246 -12.37 -1.69 13.16
N ARG A 247 -11.05 -1.48 13.31
CA ARG A 247 -10.46 -0.95 14.56
C ARG A 247 -10.90 0.48 14.86
N VAL A 248 -10.95 1.34 13.85
CA VAL A 248 -11.42 2.73 14.01
C VAL A 248 -12.89 2.75 14.43
N VAL A 249 -13.74 1.95 13.79
CA VAL A 249 -15.16 1.84 14.14
C VAL A 249 -15.33 1.30 15.55
N ALA A 250 -14.62 0.24 15.92
CA ALA A 250 -14.65 -0.31 17.28
C ALA A 250 -14.25 0.73 18.34
N ALA A 251 -13.16 1.47 18.11
CA ALA A 251 -12.71 2.52 19.02
C ALA A 251 -13.74 3.66 19.17
N LEU A 252 -14.42 4.04 18.09
CA LEU A 252 -15.49 5.04 18.11
C LEU A 252 -16.74 4.56 18.86
N LEU A 253 -17.11 3.29 18.69
CA LEU A 253 -18.24 2.67 19.40
C LEU A 253 -17.96 2.57 20.90
N ASP A 254 -16.78 2.11 21.29
CA ASP A 254 -16.35 2.04 22.69
C ASP A 254 -16.40 3.40 23.38
N ALA A 255 -15.94 4.45 22.69
CA ALA A 255 -16.02 5.81 23.20
C ALA A 255 -17.47 6.30 23.36
N ALA A 256 -18.37 5.94 22.43
CA ALA A 256 -19.77 6.30 22.52
C ALA A 256 -20.47 5.64 23.71
N VAL A 257 -20.26 4.33 23.92
CA VAL A 257 -20.84 3.59 25.06
C VAL A 257 -20.39 4.18 26.39
N LYS A 258 -19.11 4.56 26.52
CA LYS A 258 -18.56 5.09 27.78
C LYS A 258 -19.03 6.50 28.13
N HIS A 259 -19.39 7.31 27.13
CA HIS A 259 -19.81 8.69 27.33
C HIS A 259 -21.32 8.89 27.44
N PHE A 260 -22.11 7.86 27.14
CA PHE A 260 -23.57 7.84 27.32
C PHE A 260 -23.99 6.64 28.19
N PRO A 261 -23.62 6.60 29.48
CA PRO A 261 -24.16 5.58 30.37
C PRO A 261 -25.69 5.77 30.41
N SER A 262 -26.41 4.70 30.09
CA SER A 262 -27.88 4.66 30.13
C SER A 262 -28.37 5.24 31.46
N GLN A 263 -29.07 6.37 31.42
CA GLN A 263 -29.81 6.89 32.57
C GLN A 263 -31.07 6.06 32.80
#